data_AF-A0A1I7SK11-F1
#
_entry.id   AF-A0A1I7SK11-F1
#
_cell.length_a   1.000
_cell.length_b   1.000
_cell.length_c   1.000
_cell.angle_alpha   90.00
_cell.angle_beta   90.00
_cell.angle_gamma   90.00
#
_symmetry.space_group_name_H-M   'P 1'
#
loop_
_entity.id
_entity.type
_entity.pdbx_description
1 polymer ?
#
loop_
_entity_poly.entity_id
_entity_poly.type
_entity_poly.pdbx_seq_one_letter_code
_entity_poly.pdbx_strand_id
1 'polypeptide(L)'
;MNLDGRKGNVGLLIQIKESAKIEAAVKSLPWGFSELIAVVAVNGLTRELLSKLVSSTSISGILLVRDHTRAFDGFSEGGISSNKEYSMYGEETLNWNEFGALSASGFLKTNVEEPLCLMAAWDSI
;
A
#
# COMPACT_ATOMS: atom_id res chain seq x y z
N MET A 1 -16.92 -4.15 -24.50
CA MET A 1 -15.69 -4.46 -23.74
C MET A 1 -15.75 -5.95 -23.46
N ASN A 2 -14.85 -6.75 -24.04
CA ASN A 2 -14.89 -8.20 -23.88
C ASN A 2 -14.27 -8.57 -22.53
N LEU A 3 -15.07 -9.11 -21.62
CA LEU A 3 -14.67 -9.46 -20.24
C LEU A 3 -14.27 -10.93 -20.10
N ASP A 4 -14.39 -11.71 -21.17
CA ASP A 4 -14.03 -13.12 -21.19
C ASP A 4 -12.50 -13.28 -21.01
N GLY A 5 -12.12 -14.00 -19.94
CA GLY A 5 -10.72 -14.35 -19.64
C GLY A 5 -10.03 -13.50 -18.58
N ARG A 6 -10.64 -12.42 -18.06
CA ARG A 6 -10.09 -11.70 -16.90
C ARG A 6 -10.55 -12.37 -15.60
N LYS A 7 -9.74 -13.32 -15.12
CA LYS A 7 -9.87 -13.80 -13.74
C LYS A 7 -9.43 -12.69 -12.79
N GLY A 8 -10.27 -12.35 -11.81
CA GLY A 8 -9.88 -11.40 -10.76
C GLY A 8 -8.78 -11.99 -9.87
N ASN A 9 -8.12 -11.12 -9.12
CA ASN A 9 -7.15 -11.51 -8.11
C ASN A 9 -7.89 -12.10 -6.90
N VAL A 10 -7.46 -13.28 -6.46
CA VAL A 10 -8.06 -14.00 -5.32
C VAL A 10 -6.95 -14.35 -4.35
N GLY A 11 -7.23 -14.24 -3.06
CA GLY A 11 -6.28 -14.62 -2.02
C GLY A 11 -6.95 -14.66 -0.66
N LEU A 12 -6.30 -15.32 0.29
CA LEU A 12 -6.76 -15.30 1.68
C LEU A 12 -6.58 -13.89 2.25
N LEU A 13 -7.62 -13.33 2.88
CA LEU A 13 -7.53 -12.04 3.54
C LEU A 13 -6.74 -12.17 4.83
N ILE A 14 -5.59 -11.49 4.93
CA ILE A 14 -4.76 -11.49 6.13
C ILE A 14 -4.42 -10.07 6.52
N GLN A 15 -4.66 -9.72 7.78
CA GLN A 15 -4.24 -8.43 8.33
C GLN A 15 -2.72 -8.38 8.49
N ILE A 16 -2.06 -7.42 7.86
CA ILE A 16 -0.62 -7.19 7.96
C ILE A 16 -0.39 -5.82 8.63
N LYS A 17 0.18 -5.84 9.83
CA LYS A 17 0.47 -4.62 10.62
C LYS A 17 1.88 -4.09 10.41
N GLU A 18 2.81 -4.96 10.02
CA GLU A 18 4.23 -4.63 9.90
C GLU A 18 4.91 -5.53 8.86
N SER A 19 5.99 -5.02 8.27
CA SER A 19 6.71 -5.65 7.17
C SER A 19 7.25 -7.05 7.53
N ALA A 20 7.63 -7.26 8.79
CA ALA A 20 8.19 -8.51 9.31
C ALA A 20 7.18 -9.67 9.35
N LYS A 21 5.87 -9.39 9.33
CA LYS A 21 4.82 -10.42 9.42
C LYS A 21 4.45 -11.02 8.06
N ILE A 22 4.87 -10.42 6.95
CA ILE A 22 4.50 -10.87 5.60
C ILE A 22 4.97 -12.31 5.36
N GLU A 23 6.25 -12.62 5.60
CA GLU A 23 6.76 -13.97 5.36
C GLU A 23 6.10 -15.03 6.23
N ALA A 24 5.81 -14.69 7.50
CA ALA A 24 5.12 -15.59 8.41
C ALA A 24 3.69 -15.85 7.94
N ALA A 25 2.98 -14.80 7.48
CA ALA A 25 1.64 -14.91 6.92
C ALA A 25 1.62 -15.83 5.69
N VAL A 26 2.57 -15.64 4.75
CA VAL A 26 2.72 -16.48 3.56
C VAL A 26 2.99 -17.94 3.92
N LYS A 27 3.90 -18.19 4.88
CA LYS A 27 4.22 -19.55 5.35
C LYS A 27 3.05 -20.23 6.07
N SER A 28 2.14 -19.45 6.64
CA SER A 28 0.97 -19.96 7.38
C SER A 28 -0.26 -20.23 6.51
N LEU A 29 -0.16 -20.07 5.19
CA LEU A 29 -1.29 -20.28 4.30
C LEU A 29 -1.80 -21.73 4.38
N PRO A 30 -3.13 -21.92 4.51
CA PRO A 30 -3.72 -23.25 4.54
C PRO A 30 -3.58 -23.94 3.20
N TRP A 31 -3.64 -25.27 3.21
CA TRP A 31 -3.54 -26.08 2.00
C TRP A 31 -4.59 -25.65 0.96
N GLY A 32 -4.14 -25.45 -0.29
CA GLY A 32 -4.98 -24.96 -1.39
C GLY A 32 -4.93 -23.44 -1.62
N PHE A 33 -4.26 -22.67 -0.75
CA PHE A 33 -3.99 -21.25 -0.96
C PHE A 33 -2.51 -21.00 -1.21
N SER A 34 -2.18 -20.29 -2.28
CA SER A 34 -0.83 -19.85 -2.63
C SER A 34 -0.64 -18.33 -2.53
N GLU A 35 -1.74 -17.59 -2.44
CA GLU A 35 -1.78 -16.13 -2.50
C GLU A 35 -2.65 -15.55 -1.38
N LEU A 36 -2.33 -14.33 -0.97
CA LEU A 36 -3.06 -13.57 0.03
C LEU A 36 -3.39 -12.17 -0.46
N ILE A 37 -4.50 -11.64 0.05
CA ILE A 37 -4.84 -10.23 -0.07
C ILE A 37 -4.47 -9.56 1.26
N ALA A 38 -3.49 -8.66 1.22
CA ALA A 38 -3.00 -7.99 2.41
C ALA A 38 -3.99 -6.92 2.86
N VAL A 39 -4.50 -7.05 4.07
CA VAL A 39 -5.37 -6.05 4.70
C VAL A 39 -4.52 -5.15 5.58
N VAL A 40 -4.38 -3.88 5.21
CA VAL A 40 -3.45 -2.93 5.85
C VAL A 40 -4.22 -1.70 6.29
N ALA A 41 -4.05 -1.28 7.54
CA ALA A 41 -4.59 -0.01 7.99
C ALA A 41 -3.84 1.15 7.32
N VAL A 42 -4.54 2.18 6.82
CA VAL A 42 -3.88 3.30 6.11
C VAL A 42 -2.82 3.97 7.00
N ASN A 43 -3.12 4.26 8.26
CA ASN A 43 -2.16 4.86 9.19
C ASN A 43 -1.00 3.90 9.58
N GLY A 44 -1.13 2.61 9.28
CA GLY A 44 -0.06 1.62 9.47
C GLY A 44 0.79 1.40 8.21
N LEU A 45 0.43 2.01 7.07
CA LEU A 45 1.13 1.84 5.82
C LEU A 45 2.42 2.66 5.81
N THR A 46 3.54 2.04 6.14
CA THR A 46 4.87 2.66 6.04
C THR A 46 5.49 2.41 4.66
N ARG A 47 6.51 3.20 4.32
CA ARG A 47 7.33 2.98 3.10
C ARG A 47 7.88 1.55 3.05
N GLU A 48 8.40 1.06 4.17
CA GLU A 48 8.98 -0.28 4.25
C GLU A 48 7.92 -1.36 4.04
N LEU A 49 6.75 -1.20 4.68
CA LEU A 49 5.64 -2.14 4.52
C LEU A 49 5.17 -2.18 3.07
N LEU A 50 4.91 -1.02 2.46
CA LEU A 50 4.51 -0.93 1.05
C LEU A 50 5.55 -1.60 0.14
N SER A 51 6.83 -1.30 0.32
CA SER A 51 7.90 -1.88 -0.50
C SER A 51 7.95 -3.42 -0.40
N LYS A 52 7.66 -4.02 0.76
CA LYS A 52 7.62 -5.48 0.90
C LYS A 52 6.35 -6.10 0.35
N LEU A 53 5.22 -5.39 0.43
CA LEU A 53 3.96 -5.86 -0.15
C LEU A 53 4.06 -5.93 -1.67
N VAL A 54 4.55 -4.85 -2.31
CA VAL A 54 4.65 -4.75 -3.78
C VAL A 54 5.75 -5.66 -4.35
N SER A 55 6.75 -6.04 -3.56
CA SER A 55 7.82 -6.94 -4.03
C SER A 55 7.53 -8.43 -3.79
N SER A 56 6.41 -8.76 -3.13
CA SER A 56 6.10 -10.14 -2.76
C SER A 56 5.17 -10.80 -3.78
N THR A 57 5.66 -11.88 -4.39
CA THR A 57 4.91 -12.67 -5.39
C THR A 57 3.72 -13.46 -4.81
N SER A 58 3.59 -13.53 -3.49
CA SER A 58 2.47 -14.19 -2.79
C SER A 58 1.36 -13.21 -2.41
N ILE A 59 1.56 -11.91 -2.64
CA ILE A 59 0.52 -10.89 -2.47
C ILE A 59 -0.18 -10.76 -3.82
N SER A 60 -1.48 -11.06 -3.87
CA SER A 60 -2.28 -10.89 -5.09
C SER A 60 -3.12 -9.62 -5.08
N GLY A 61 -3.18 -8.92 -3.94
CA GLY A 61 -3.87 -7.64 -3.80
C GLY A 61 -3.61 -6.97 -2.46
N ILE A 62 -3.84 -5.67 -2.40
CA ILE A 62 -3.70 -4.84 -1.19
C ILE A 62 -5.04 -4.16 -0.92
N LEU A 63 -5.62 -4.45 0.25
CA LEU A 63 -6.81 -3.78 0.76
C LEU A 63 -6.41 -2.81 1.86
N LEU A 64 -6.43 -1.52 1.54
CA LEU A 64 -6.24 -0.46 2.52
C LEU A 64 -7.54 -0.22 3.28
N VAL A 65 -7.45 -0.18 4.61
CA VAL A 65 -8.59 0.04 5.50
C VAL A 65 -8.40 1.34 6.24
N ARG A 66 -9.38 2.24 6.11
CA ARG A 66 -9.42 3.48 6.88
C ARG A 66 -10.21 3.28 8.15
N ASP A 67 -9.58 3.58 9.28
CA ASP A 67 -10.25 3.70 10.57
C ASP A 67 -10.69 5.16 10.75
N HIS A 68 -12.01 5.41 10.78
CA HIS A 68 -12.55 6.76 10.96
C HIS A 68 -12.52 7.26 12.40
N THR A 69 -12.21 6.39 13.36
CA THR A 69 -12.11 6.75 14.77
C THR A 69 -10.77 7.43 15.09
N ARG A 70 -9.79 7.33 14.19
CA ARG A 70 -8.46 7.91 14.35
C ARG A 70 -8.29 9.10 13.41
N ALA A 71 -7.57 10.10 13.89
CA ALA A 71 -7.11 11.18 13.03
C ALA A 71 -6.26 10.60 11.89
N PHE A 72 -6.40 11.18 10.70
CA PHE A 72 -5.54 10.82 9.58
C PHE A 72 -4.20 11.53 9.75
N ASP A 73 -3.20 10.82 10.25
CA ASP A 73 -1.88 11.35 10.56
C ASP A 73 -0.77 10.48 9.95
N GLY A 74 0.38 11.10 9.67
CA GLY A 74 1.60 10.39 9.25
C GLY A 74 1.59 9.79 7.83
N PHE A 75 0.56 10.05 7.02
CA PHE A 75 0.50 9.61 5.62
C PHE A 75 0.14 10.77 4.69
N SER A 76 0.86 10.85 3.58
CA SER A 76 0.62 11.74 2.45
C SER A 76 0.93 10.99 1.17
N GLU A 77 0.02 11.04 0.20
CA GLU A 77 0.18 10.36 -1.08
C GLU A 77 1.23 11.02 -1.98
N GLY A 78 1.58 12.28 -1.67
CA GLY A 78 2.56 13.08 -2.40
C GLY A 78 4.00 12.64 -2.16
N GLY A 79 4.89 13.06 -3.06
CA GLY A 79 6.34 12.88 -2.89
C GLY A 79 6.91 13.79 -1.81
N ILE A 80 8.17 13.57 -1.46
CA ILE A 80 8.90 14.33 -0.43
C ILE A 80 9.00 15.82 -0.81
N SER A 81 9.23 16.09 -2.09
CA SER A 81 9.34 17.45 -2.67
C SER A 81 8.55 17.49 -3.98
N SER A 82 7.25 17.74 -3.89
CA SER A 82 6.36 17.80 -5.05
C SER A 82 6.81 18.86 -6.06
N ASN A 83 6.78 18.52 -7.35
CA ASN A 83 7.12 19.39 -8.47
C ASN A 83 8.56 19.96 -8.44
N LYS A 84 9.49 19.28 -7.76
CA LYS A 84 10.91 19.67 -7.71
C LYS A 84 11.49 19.88 -9.11
N GLU A 85 11.10 19.05 -10.07
CA GLU A 85 11.56 19.12 -11.47
C GLU A 85 11.11 20.40 -12.20
N TYR A 86 10.11 21.11 -11.68
CA TYR A 86 9.61 22.38 -12.22
C TYR A 86 10.06 23.60 -11.41
N SER A 87 10.92 23.39 -10.41
CA SER A 87 11.41 24.46 -9.55
C SER A 87 12.35 25.40 -10.30
N MET A 88 12.22 26.71 -10.03
CA MET A 88 13.16 27.71 -10.54
C MET A 88 14.54 27.61 -9.87
N TYR A 89 14.67 26.83 -8.80
CA TYR A 89 15.88 26.76 -7.97
C TYR A 89 16.92 25.75 -8.49
N GLY A 90 16.65 25.01 -9.56
CA GLY A 90 17.59 24.06 -10.21
C GLY A 90 17.84 22.77 -9.43
N GLU A 91 18.03 22.87 -8.11
CA GLU A 91 18.04 21.74 -7.17
C GLU A 91 17.24 22.11 -5.90
N GLU A 92 16.00 21.64 -5.81
CA GLU A 92 15.22 21.76 -4.57
C GLU A 92 15.79 20.81 -3.50
N THR A 93 16.24 21.37 -2.38
CA THR A 93 16.79 20.62 -1.24
C THR A 93 15.79 20.51 -0.09
N LEU A 94 14.66 21.24 -0.16
CA LEU A 94 13.64 21.24 0.87
C LEU A 94 12.70 20.04 0.73
N ASN A 95 12.56 19.30 1.83
CA ASN A 95 11.70 18.14 1.95
C ASN A 95 10.36 18.51 2.59
N TRP A 96 9.55 19.29 1.88
CA TRP A 96 8.29 19.86 2.38
C TRP A 96 7.29 18.82 2.93
N ASN A 97 7.36 17.57 2.48
CA ASN A 97 6.44 16.49 2.86
C ASN A 97 7.16 15.30 3.51
N GLU A 98 8.31 15.52 4.16
CA GLU A 98 9.15 14.44 4.72
C GLU A 98 8.42 13.51 5.69
N PHE A 99 7.49 14.04 6.48
CA PHE A 99 6.79 13.29 7.52
C PHE A 99 5.56 12.49 7.04
N GLY A 100 5.09 12.77 5.81
CA GLY A 100 3.93 12.08 5.25
C GLY A 100 4.27 11.20 4.03
N ALA A 101 5.32 11.52 3.28
CA ALA A 101 5.61 10.84 2.03
C ALA A 101 6.05 9.38 2.21
N LEU A 102 5.39 8.46 1.51
CA LEU A 102 5.81 7.04 1.47
C LEU A 102 6.98 6.76 0.52
N SER A 103 7.32 7.69 -0.37
CA SER A 103 8.46 7.55 -1.28
C SER A 103 8.91 8.93 -1.76
N ALA A 104 10.10 9.01 -2.36
CA ALA A 104 10.61 10.27 -2.89
C ALA A 104 9.67 10.89 -3.95
N SER A 105 9.12 10.05 -4.83
CA SER A 105 8.18 10.46 -5.88
C SER A 105 6.72 10.51 -5.43
N GLY A 106 6.40 9.91 -4.28
CA GLY A 106 5.06 9.80 -3.72
C GLY A 106 4.42 8.44 -3.99
N PHE A 107 3.40 8.14 -3.18
CA PHE A 107 2.59 6.94 -3.35
C PHE A 107 1.86 6.93 -4.71
N LEU A 108 1.32 8.08 -5.14
CA LEU A 108 0.63 8.20 -6.43
C LEU A 108 1.50 7.88 -7.66
N LYS A 109 2.82 8.05 -7.53
CA LYS A 109 3.79 7.75 -8.59
C LYS A 109 4.43 6.37 -8.41
N THR A 110 3.98 5.58 -7.43
CA THR A 110 4.46 4.22 -7.21
C THR A 110 3.64 3.26 -8.06
N ASN A 111 4.33 2.52 -8.94
CA ASN A 111 3.67 1.47 -9.71
C ASN A 111 3.41 0.27 -8.80
N VAL A 112 2.14 -0.14 -8.69
CA VAL A 112 1.72 -1.35 -7.99
C VAL A 112 1.04 -2.22 -9.04
N GLU A 113 1.60 -3.41 -9.29
CA GLU A 113 1.08 -4.32 -10.32
C GLU A 113 -0.22 -4.98 -9.86
N GLU A 114 -0.30 -5.27 -8.56
CA GLU A 114 -1.47 -5.84 -7.91
C GLU A 114 -2.57 -4.79 -7.69
N PRO A 115 -3.85 -5.18 -7.70
CA PRO A 115 -4.93 -4.29 -7.33
C PRO A 115 -4.76 -3.74 -5.91
N LEU A 116 -4.80 -2.41 -5.79
CA LEU A 116 -4.85 -1.70 -4.52
C LEU A 116 -6.21 -1.02 -4.36
N CYS A 117 -6.94 -1.42 -3.34
CA CYS A 117 -8.30 -0.93 -3.06
C CYS A 117 -8.35 -0.24 -1.71
N LEU A 118 -9.05 0.90 -1.63
CA LEU A 118 -9.37 1.56 -0.37
C LEU A 118 -10.78 1.18 0.07
N MET A 119 -10.90 0.62 1.26
CA MET A 119 -12.18 0.40 1.92
C MET A 119 -12.49 1.57 2.85
N ALA A 120 -13.53 2.29 2.48
CA ALA A 120 -13.92 3.55 3.12
C ALA A 120 -14.79 3.36 4.36
N ALA A 121 -15.05 2.14 4.86
CA ALA A 121 -15.71 1.92 6.15
C ALA A 121 -15.40 0.50 6.65
N TRP A 122 -14.87 0.39 7.86
CA TRP A 122 -14.91 -0.84 8.66
C TRP A 122 -15.79 -0.54 9.86
N ASP A 123 -17.10 -0.44 9.62
CA ASP A 123 -18.04 -0.47 10.73
C ASP A 123 -17.90 -1.88 11.33
N SER A 124 -17.39 -1.95 12.55
CA SER A 124 -17.10 -3.16 13.31
C SER A 124 -18.21 -4.21 13.15
N ILE A 125 -17.87 -5.35 12.54
CA ILE A 125 -18.64 -6.60 12.64
C ILE A 125 -18.41 -7.21 14.02
#